data_AF-A0A9W7ZHQ2-F1
#
_entry.id   AF-A0A9W7ZHQ2-F1
#
_cell.length_a   1.000
_cell.length_b   1.000
_cell.length_c   1.000
_cell.angle_alpha   90.00
_cell.angle_beta   90.00
_cell.angle_gamma   90.00
#
_symmetry.space_group_name_H-M   'P 1'
#
loop_
_entity.id
_entity.type
_entity.pdbx_description
1 polymer ?
#
loop_
_entity_poly.entity_id
_entity_poly.type
_entity_poly.pdbx_seq_one_letter_code
_entity_poly.pdbx_strand_id
1 'polypeptide(L)'
;HQFDFEWSICNESPTDMATFEHDYLADDRSKGFDLDRPLIRMRLVRFNECRHVLFFTFHHALLDAWSVNIVLSEVIELYHGLTPQPRTQFHDFLARISQIDQEEAAAFWAHYLADVRLDITLQFPTTASNGDTSIESLRHNFTIPLGDIQGFCRNGVFTLNSLLRVLWALTLSRYTGHTDEVTFGVL
;
A
#
# COMPACT_ATOMS: atom_id res chain seq x y z
N HIS A 1 -2.78 -18.35 21.51
CA HIS A 1 -2.39 -16.94 21.39
C HIS A 1 -3.65 -16.11 21.31
N GLN A 2 -3.95 -15.37 22.36
CA GLN A 2 -5.04 -14.40 22.38
C GLN A 2 -4.52 -13.19 21.61
N PHE A 3 -5.02 -12.97 20.40
CA PHE A 3 -4.68 -11.75 19.68
C PHE A 3 -5.39 -10.59 20.39
N ASP A 4 -4.65 -9.84 21.20
CA ASP A 4 -5.13 -8.54 21.69
C ASP A 4 -5.12 -7.60 20.48
N PHE A 5 -6.29 -7.34 19.92
CA PHE A 5 -6.49 -6.24 18.98
C PHE A 5 -7.21 -5.13 19.73
N GLU A 6 -6.85 -3.88 19.46
CA GLU A 6 -7.63 -2.78 19.99
C GLU A 6 -8.96 -2.73 19.21
N TRP A 7 -10.06 -3.12 19.85
CA TRP A 7 -11.38 -3.09 19.24
C TRP A 7 -12.39 -2.36 20.11
N SER A 8 -13.30 -1.62 19.47
CA SER A 8 -14.40 -0.95 20.14
C SER A 8 -15.66 -0.91 19.30
N ILE A 9 -16.81 -0.89 19.96
CA ILE A 9 -18.12 -0.63 19.34
C ILE A 9 -18.60 0.72 19.84
N CYS A 10 -18.92 1.61 18.90
CA CYS A 10 -19.54 2.88 19.17
C CYS A 10 -21.03 2.80 18.80
N ASN A 11 -21.90 2.99 19.79
CA ASN A 11 -23.36 3.04 19.62
C ASN A 11 -23.88 4.47 19.48
N GLU A 12 -22.98 5.45 19.35
CA GLU A 12 -23.39 6.81 19.04
C GLU A 12 -23.89 6.83 17.59
N SER A 13 -24.99 7.55 17.36
CA SER A 13 -25.55 7.79 16.03
C SER A 13 -25.21 9.22 15.59
N PRO A 14 -24.02 9.49 15.03
CA PRO A 14 -23.70 10.78 14.45
C PRO A 14 -24.75 11.18 13.43
N THR A 15 -25.20 12.44 13.48
CA THR A 15 -26.20 12.98 12.56
C THR A 15 -25.59 13.21 11.16
N ASP A 16 -24.28 13.46 11.08
CA ASP A 16 -23.52 13.58 9.83
C ASP A 16 -22.38 12.55 9.80
N MET A 17 -22.52 11.61 8.87
CA MET A 17 -21.61 10.50 8.69
C MET A 17 -20.31 10.88 7.99
N ALA A 18 -20.37 11.77 7.00
CA ALA A 18 -19.19 12.15 6.24
C ALA A 18 -18.21 12.91 7.13
N THR A 19 -18.73 13.81 7.96
CA THR A 19 -17.95 14.55 8.95
C THR A 19 -17.38 13.61 10.02
N PHE A 20 -18.19 12.71 10.58
CA PHE A 20 -17.70 11.73 11.55
C PHE A 20 -16.58 10.83 10.98
N GLU A 21 -16.76 10.30 9.77
CA GLU A 21 -15.74 9.49 9.10
C GLU A 21 -14.45 10.29 8.88
N HIS A 22 -14.56 11.52 8.41
CA HIS A 22 -13.42 12.40 8.18
C HIS A 22 -12.63 12.65 9.47
N ASP A 23 -13.33 13.08 10.53
CA ASP A 23 -12.73 13.42 11.81
C ASP A 23 -12.10 12.19 12.48
N TYR A 24 -12.81 11.06 12.48
CA TYR A 24 -12.28 9.82 13.03
C TYR A 24 -11.02 9.37 12.28
N LEU A 25 -11.02 9.41 10.94
CA LEU A 25 -9.86 9.02 10.16
C LEU A 25 -8.67 9.98 10.35
N ALA A 26 -8.92 11.26 10.62
CA ALA A 26 -7.86 12.22 10.93
C ALA A 26 -7.27 11.94 12.32
N ASP A 27 -8.12 11.77 13.34
CA ASP A 27 -7.71 11.43 14.71
C ASP A 27 -6.95 10.09 14.76
N ASP A 28 -7.51 9.04 14.16
CA ASP A 28 -6.90 7.71 14.15
C ASP A 28 -5.52 7.72 13.44
N ARG A 29 -5.39 8.45 12.33
CA ARG A 29 -4.08 8.63 11.67
C ARG A 29 -3.08 9.37 12.55
N SER A 30 -3.51 10.40 13.28
CA SER A 30 -2.64 11.18 14.15
C SER A 30 -2.08 10.38 15.34
N LYS A 31 -2.81 9.37 15.81
CA LYS A 31 -2.37 8.48 16.88
C LYS A 31 -1.18 7.61 16.50
N GLY A 32 -1.02 7.31 15.20
CA GLY A 32 -0.01 6.38 14.71
C GLY A 32 -0.10 4.99 15.36
N PHE A 33 1.00 4.25 15.34
CA PHE A 33 1.16 2.98 16.04
C PHE A 33 2.42 3.00 16.89
N ASP A 34 2.31 2.42 18.08
CA ASP A 34 3.44 2.01 18.91
C ASP A 34 3.77 0.55 18.56
N LEU A 35 5.02 0.26 18.19
CA LEU A 35 5.43 -1.07 17.70
C LEU A 35 5.40 -2.15 18.79
N ASP A 36 5.38 -1.74 20.07
CA ASP A 36 5.25 -2.63 21.21
C ASP A 36 3.78 -2.94 21.58
N ARG A 37 2.83 -2.36 20.85
CA ARG A 37 1.37 -2.53 21.05
C ARG A 37 0.72 -3.25 19.86
N PRO A 38 -0.55 -3.67 19.99
CA PRO A 38 -1.30 -4.20 18.86
C PRO A 38 -1.27 -3.28 17.63
N LEU A 39 -0.82 -3.84 16.51
CA LEU A 39 -0.66 -3.14 15.24
C LEU A 39 -1.92 -3.16 14.37
N ILE A 40 -3.06 -3.51 14.96
CA ILE A 40 -4.38 -3.49 14.35
C ILE A 40 -5.35 -2.84 15.31
N ARG A 41 -6.11 -1.87 14.81
CA ARG A 41 -7.23 -1.22 15.49
C ARG A 41 -8.49 -1.39 14.67
N MET A 42 -9.59 -1.72 15.34
CA MET A 42 -10.90 -1.87 14.75
C MET A 42 -11.93 -1.05 15.51
N ARG A 43 -12.73 -0.28 14.78
CA ARG A 43 -13.88 0.42 15.37
C ARG A 43 -15.12 0.18 14.55
N LEU A 44 -16.12 -0.46 15.15
CA LEU A 44 -17.43 -0.62 14.55
C LEU A 44 -18.35 0.49 15.05
N VAL A 45 -18.86 1.30 14.12
CA VAL A 45 -19.81 2.38 14.42
C VAL A 45 -21.19 1.98 13.89
N ARG A 46 -22.19 2.02 14.78
CA ARG A 46 -23.58 1.69 14.45
C ARG A 46 -24.36 3.00 14.30
N PHE A 47 -24.52 3.47 13.08
CA PHE A 47 -25.24 4.71 12.81
C PHE A 47 -26.75 4.54 13.03
N ASN A 48 -27.32 3.43 12.53
CA ASN A 48 -28.71 3.02 12.76
C ASN A 48 -28.84 1.50 12.60
N GLU A 49 -30.06 0.97 12.65
CA GLU A 49 -30.35 -0.48 12.55
C GLU A 49 -29.88 -1.12 11.24
N CYS A 50 -29.78 -0.35 10.16
CA CYS A 50 -29.45 -0.86 8.82
C CYS A 50 -28.07 -0.42 8.34
N ARG A 51 -27.34 0.41 9.09
CA ARG A 51 -26.08 1.01 8.65
C ARG A 51 -25.00 0.94 9.71
N HIS A 52 -23.97 0.18 9.38
CA HIS A 52 -22.77 -0.01 10.18
C HIS A 52 -21.53 0.33 9.34
N VAL A 53 -20.52 0.91 9.98
CA VAL A 53 -19.19 1.11 9.38
C VAL A 53 -18.14 0.50 10.28
N LEU A 54 -17.26 -0.29 9.67
CA LEU A 54 -16.05 -0.79 10.31
C LEU A 54 -14.87 0.05 9.83
N PHE A 55 -14.25 0.77 10.75
CA PHE A 55 -12.92 1.33 10.54
C PHE A 55 -11.90 0.25 10.87
N PHE A 56 -11.06 -0.07 9.88
CA PHE A 56 -9.98 -1.04 9.99
C PHE A 56 -8.65 -0.34 9.73
N THR A 57 -7.89 -0.12 10.80
CA THR A 57 -6.57 0.51 10.73
C THR A 57 -5.52 -0.54 11.10
N PHE A 58 -4.45 -0.62 10.33
CA PHE A 58 -3.36 -1.54 10.58
C PHE A 58 -2.02 -0.90 10.24
N HIS A 59 -0.95 -1.40 10.83
CA HIS A 59 0.41 -1.02 10.46
C HIS A 59 0.88 -1.84 9.24
N HIS A 60 1.43 -1.17 8.21
CA HIS A 60 1.86 -1.83 6.96
C HIS A 60 2.96 -2.89 7.13
N ALA A 61 3.66 -2.92 8.26
CA ALA A 61 4.60 -4.01 8.57
C ALA A 61 3.90 -5.38 8.73
N LEU A 62 2.60 -5.40 9.05
CA LEU A 62 1.82 -6.64 9.15
C LEU A 62 1.17 -7.05 7.84
N LEU A 63 0.64 -6.09 7.09
CA LEU A 63 -0.19 -6.33 5.91
C LEU A 63 0.18 -5.38 4.78
N ASP A 64 0.35 -5.94 3.59
CA ASP A 64 0.41 -5.20 2.34
C ASP A 64 -1.00 -5.08 1.71
N ALA A 65 -1.09 -4.28 0.64
CA ALA A 65 -2.36 -4.03 -0.05
C ALA A 65 -3.01 -5.30 -0.64
N TRP A 66 -2.23 -6.33 -0.96
CA TRP A 66 -2.80 -7.60 -1.43
C TRP A 66 -3.36 -8.40 -0.24
N SER A 67 -2.56 -8.56 0.80
CA SER A 67 -2.90 -9.32 2.01
C SER A 67 -4.16 -8.78 2.69
N VAL A 68 -4.38 -7.45 2.70
CA VAL A 68 -5.62 -6.84 3.22
C VAL A 68 -6.87 -7.37 2.51
N ASN A 69 -6.85 -7.47 1.18
CA ASN A 69 -8.00 -7.97 0.42
C ASN A 69 -8.30 -9.43 0.74
N ILE A 70 -7.26 -10.24 0.97
CA ILE A 70 -7.41 -11.63 1.38
C ILE A 70 -8.07 -11.70 2.76
N VAL A 71 -7.53 -10.99 3.75
CA VAL A 71 -8.05 -10.97 5.12
C VAL A 71 -9.53 -10.53 5.14
N LEU A 72 -9.87 -9.44 4.44
CA LEU A 72 -11.24 -8.96 4.37
C LEU A 72 -12.19 -9.97 3.73
N SER A 73 -11.76 -10.67 2.67
CA SER A 73 -12.56 -11.73 2.04
C SER A 73 -12.85 -12.86 3.03
N GLU A 74 -11.84 -13.30 3.79
CA GLU A 74 -12.00 -14.39 4.77
C GLU A 74 -12.91 -13.98 5.93
N VAL A 75 -12.80 -12.74 6.39
CA VAL A 75 -13.72 -12.18 7.41
C VAL A 75 -15.17 -12.19 6.91
N ILE A 76 -15.40 -11.81 5.65
CA ILE A 76 -16.72 -11.84 5.02
C ILE A 76 -17.25 -13.27 4.89
N GLU A 77 -16.41 -14.22 4.47
CA GLU A 77 -16.76 -15.64 4.40
C GLU A 77 -17.18 -16.19 5.76
N LEU A 78 -16.37 -15.95 6.80
CA LEU A 78 -16.66 -16.37 8.17
C LEU A 78 -17.94 -15.71 8.70
N TYR A 79 -18.16 -14.43 8.39
CA TYR A 79 -19.38 -13.72 8.76
C TYR A 79 -20.64 -14.36 8.16
N HIS A 80 -20.53 -14.91 6.94
CA HIS A 80 -21.61 -15.66 6.29
C HIS A 80 -21.70 -17.13 6.70
N GLY A 81 -20.90 -17.58 7.68
CA GLY A 81 -20.87 -18.97 8.13
C GLY A 81 -20.16 -19.92 7.18
N LEU A 82 -19.37 -19.39 6.24
CA LEU A 82 -18.51 -20.17 5.36
C LEU A 82 -17.17 -20.44 6.05
N THR A 83 -16.47 -21.47 5.59
CA THR A 83 -15.12 -21.80 6.07
C THR A 83 -14.10 -21.41 4.99
N PRO A 84 -13.20 -20.45 5.28
CA PRO A 84 -12.14 -20.09 4.37
C PRO A 84 -11.23 -21.27 4.04
N GLN A 85 -10.64 -21.24 2.84
CA GLN A 85 -9.63 -22.22 2.47
C GLN A 85 -8.37 -22.04 3.34
N PRO A 86 -7.77 -23.13 3.83
CA PRO A 86 -6.55 -23.04 4.61
C PRO A 86 -5.41 -22.47 3.75
N ARG A 87 -4.67 -21.51 4.31
CA ARG A 87 -3.50 -20.90 3.67
C ARG A 87 -2.23 -21.26 4.40
N THR A 88 -1.13 -21.24 3.65
CA THR A 88 0.22 -21.31 4.21
C THR A 88 0.42 -20.18 5.21
N GLN A 89 1.02 -20.49 6.35
CA GLN A 89 1.19 -19.48 7.39
C GLN A 89 2.36 -18.57 7.02
N PHE A 90 2.27 -17.29 7.37
CA PHE A 90 3.33 -16.32 7.10
C PHE A 90 4.68 -16.73 7.73
N HIS A 91 4.66 -17.45 8.86
CA HIS A 91 5.88 -17.93 9.50
C HIS A 91 6.66 -18.95 8.63
N ASP A 92 5.98 -19.74 7.80
CA ASP A 92 6.63 -20.68 6.88
C ASP A 92 7.40 -19.92 5.79
N PHE A 93 6.83 -18.80 5.34
CA PHE A 93 7.49 -17.90 4.41
C PHE A 93 8.72 -17.22 5.03
N LEU A 94 8.63 -16.77 6.28
CA LEU A 94 9.78 -16.25 7.03
C LEU A 94 10.89 -17.29 7.20
N ALA A 95 10.52 -18.53 7.53
CA ALA A 95 11.46 -19.64 7.65
C ALA A 95 12.16 -19.97 6.32
N ARG A 96 11.50 -19.72 5.18
CA ARG A 96 12.12 -19.86 3.86
C ARG A 96 13.07 -18.70 3.55
N ILE A 97 12.68 -17.46 3.85
CA ILE A 97 13.53 -16.29 3.61
C ILE A 97 14.79 -16.33 4.47
N SER A 98 14.71 -16.81 5.71
CA SER A 98 15.86 -16.91 6.60
C SER A 98 16.93 -17.89 6.11
N GLN A 99 16.61 -18.74 5.13
CA GLN A 99 17.54 -19.66 4.48
C GLN A 99 18.27 -19.03 3.28
N ILE A 100 17.88 -17.82 2.84
CA ILE A 100 18.54 -17.12 1.73
C ILE A 100 19.90 -16.63 2.20
N ASP A 101 20.93 -16.98 1.43
CA ASP A 101 22.29 -16.46 1.63
C ASP A 101 22.31 -14.94 1.41
N GLN A 102 22.56 -14.21 2.49
CA GLN A 102 22.58 -12.74 2.46
C GLN A 102 23.81 -12.19 1.76
N GLU A 103 24.94 -12.92 1.77
CA GLU A 103 26.16 -12.50 1.06
C GLU A 103 25.97 -12.64 -0.45
N GLU A 104 25.38 -13.75 -0.90
CA GLU A 104 25.05 -13.95 -2.31
C GLU A 104 24.03 -12.91 -2.81
N ALA A 105 22.97 -12.65 -2.03
CA ALA A 105 21.98 -11.64 -2.36
C ALA A 105 22.59 -10.23 -2.42
N ALA A 106 23.45 -9.88 -1.46
CA ALA A 106 24.14 -8.59 -1.46
C ALA A 106 25.10 -8.45 -2.65
N ALA A 107 25.86 -9.51 -2.99
CA ALA A 107 26.74 -9.52 -4.14
C ALA A 107 25.97 -9.35 -5.46
N PHE A 108 24.81 -10.01 -5.59
CA PHE A 108 23.93 -9.84 -6.74
C PHE A 108 23.49 -8.38 -6.90
N TRP A 109 22.95 -7.76 -5.84
CA TRP A 109 22.47 -6.37 -5.91
C TRP A 109 23.60 -5.37 -6.14
N ALA A 110 24.77 -5.58 -5.52
CA ALA A 110 25.95 -4.76 -5.75
C ALA A 110 26.39 -4.82 -7.22
N HIS A 111 26.37 -6.01 -7.84
CA HIS A 111 26.70 -6.17 -9.24
C HIS A 111 25.62 -5.56 -10.16
N TYR A 112 24.34 -5.83 -9.88
CA TYR A 112 23.21 -5.34 -10.69
C TYR A 112 23.12 -3.82 -10.72
N LEU A 113 23.49 -3.15 -9.62
CA LEU A 113 23.45 -1.70 -9.48
C LEU A 113 24.80 -1.02 -9.73
N ALA A 114 25.84 -1.75 -10.15
CA ALA A 114 27.20 -1.22 -10.23
C ALA A 114 27.35 -0.02 -11.18
N ASP A 115 26.62 -0.05 -12.30
CA ASP A 115 26.69 0.98 -13.35
C ASP A 115 25.57 2.02 -13.27
N VAL A 116 24.68 1.90 -12.28
CA VAL A 116 23.51 2.77 -12.13
C VAL A 116 23.93 4.17 -11.71
N ARG A 117 23.55 5.17 -12.52
CA ARG A 117 23.76 6.58 -12.19
C ARG A 117 22.56 7.14 -11.43
N LEU A 118 22.80 7.64 -10.22
CA LEU A 118 21.78 8.23 -9.36
C LEU A 118 21.65 9.76 -9.53
N ASP A 119 22.16 10.32 -10.63
CA ASP A 119 22.13 11.76 -10.94
C ASP A 119 20.76 12.26 -11.43
N ILE A 120 19.70 11.49 -11.19
CA ILE A 120 18.32 11.86 -11.47
C ILE A 120 17.83 12.84 -10.39
N THR A 121 18.24 14.10 -10.51
CA THR A 121 17.58 15.17 -9.79
C THR A 121 16.34 15.56 -10.56
N LEU A 122 15.17 15.08 -10.12
CA LEU A 122 13.91 15.58 -10.65
C LEU A 122 13.80 17.06 -10.28
N GLN A 123 13.96 17.93 -11.28
CA GLN A 123 13.81 19.37 -11.12
C GLN A 123 12.32 19.72 -11.05
N PHE A 124 11.67 19.35 -9.95
CA PHE A 124 10.34 19.85 -9.64
C PHE A 124 10.46 21.28 -9.10
N PRO A 125 9.55 22.20 -9.48
CA PRO A 125 9.47 23.50 -8.84
C PRO A 125 9.26 23.30 -7.34
N THR A 126 10.29 23.61 -6.56
CA THR A 126 10.20 23.53 -5.10
C THR A 126 9.62 24.85 -4.61
N THR A 127 8.49 24.80 -3.91
CA THR A 127 8.11 25.90 -3.03
C THR A 127 9.16 25.99 -1.92
N ALA A 128 9.65 27.19 -1.64
CA ALA A 128 10.64 27.39 -0.58
C ALA A 128 10.10 26.80 0.74
N SER A 129 10.74 25.74 1.23
CA SER A 129 10.44 25.14 2.52
C SER A 129 10.99 26.05 3.61
N ASN A 130 10.14 26.51 4.52
CA ASN A 130 10.52 27.31 5.70
C ASN A 130 11.18 26.44 6.80
N GLY A 131 11.91 25.38 6.45
CA GLY A 131 12.49 24.45 7.42
C GLY A 131 11.47 23.50 8.05
N ASP A 132 10.24 23.45 7.53
CA ASP A 132 9.29 22.41 7.88
C ASP A 132 9.63 21.13 7.10
N THR A 133 9.93 20.06 7.83
CA THR A 133 10.19 18.71 7.31
C THR A 133 8.93 17.85 7.29
N SER A 134 7.75 18.45 7.49
CA SER A 134 6.47 17.75 7.35
C SER A 134 6.34 17.18 5.92
N ILE A 135 6.02 15.89 5.82
CA ILE A 135 5.76 15.22 4.55
C ILE A 135 4.27 15.39 4.26
N GLU A 136 3.95 16.32 3.35
CA GLU A 136 2.59 16.45 2.83
C GLU A 136 2.41 15.52 1.63
N SER A 137 1.37 14.68 1.68
CA SER A 137 1.00 13.79 0.58
C SER A 137 -0.15 14.38 -0.22
N LEU A 138 0.13 14.86 -1.44
CA LEU A 138 -0.92 15.20 -2.41
C LEU A 138 -1.32 13.94 -3.20
N ARG A 139 -2.61 13.62 -3.23
CA ARG A 139 -3.15 12.53 -4.05
C ARG A 139 -3.87 13.10 -5.26
N HIS A 140 -3.46 12.68 -6.45
CA HIS A 140 -4.19 12.92 -7.68
C HIS A 140 -4.67 11.59 -8.26
N ASN A 141 -5.98 11.45 -8.46
CA ASN A 141 -6.59 10.25 -9.01
C ASN A 141 -7.01 10.49 -10.46
N PHE A 142 -6.60 9.60 -11.36
CA PHE A 142 -7.03 9.60 -12.74
C PHE A 142 -7.57 8.21 -13.11
N THR A 143 -8.60 8.19 -13.95
CA THR A 143 -9.22 6.96 -14.45
C THR A 143 -8.99 6.87 -15.94
N ILE A 144 -8.40 5.76 -16.40
CA ILE A 144 -8.10 5.51 -17.81
C ILE A 144 -8.88 4.27 -18.26
N PRO A 145 -9.63 4.32 -19.37
CA PRO A 145 -10.27 3.15 -19.94
C PRO A 145 -9.21 2.16 -20.44
N LEU A 146 -9.29 0.90 -20.00
CA LEU A 146 -8.24 -0.10 -20.25
C LEU A 146 -8.45 -0.96 -21.51
N GLY A 147 -9.60 -0.85 -22.19
CA GLY A 147 -9.98 -1.77 -23.28
C GLY A 147 -8.93 -1.87 -24.39
N ASP A 148 -8.56 -0.73 -24.97
CA ASP A 148 -7.59 -0.67 -26.06
C ASP A 148 -6.17 -1.00 -25.59
N ILE A 149 -5.83 -0.61 -24.36
CA ILE A 149 -4.52 -0.86 -23.74
C ILE A 149 -4.31 -2.36 -23.50
N GLN A 150 -5.34 -3.07 -23.02
CA GLN A 150 -5.29 -4.51 -22.82
C GLN A 150 -5.15 -5.25 -24.17
N GLY A 151 -5.83 -4.78 -25.22
CA GLY A 151 -5.67 -5.30 -26.57
C GLY A 151 -4.23 -5.16 -27.07
N PHE A 152 -3.64 -3.98 -26.89
CA PHE A 152 -2.24 -3.70 -27.25
C PHE A 152 -1.24 -4.60 -26.49
N CYS A 153 -1.39 -4.72 -25.16
CA CYS A 153 -0.54 -5.59 -24.34
C CYS A 153 -0.58 -7.06 -24.80
N ARG A 154 -1.78 -7.54 -25.13
CA ARG A 154 -1.99 -8.93 -25.60
C ARG A 154 -1.30 -9.18 -26.95
N ASN A 155 -1.41 -8.23 -27.87
CA ASN A 155 -0.79 -8.34 -29.19
C ASN A 155 0.74 -8.26 -29.11
N GLY A 156 1.28 -7.47 -28.19
CA GLY A 156 2.72 -7.30 -27.99
C GLY A 156 3.37 -8.31 -27.04
N VAL A 157 2.59 -9.23 -26.45
CA VAL A 157 3.08 -10.26 -25.50
C VAL A 157 3.83 -9.65 -24.30
N PHE A 158 3.29 -8.58 -23.71
CA PHE A 158 3.79 -8.01 -22.46
C PHE A 158 2.66 -7.69 -21.49
N THR A 159 3.00 -7.51 -20.20
CA THR A 159 2.01 -7.20 -19.17
C THR A 159 1.70 -5.70 -19.12
N LEU A 160 0.51 -5.35 -18.61
CA LEU A 160 0.16 -3.96 -18.34
C LEU A 160 1.18 -3.28 -17.42
N ASN A 161 1.70 -4.01 -16.42
CA ASN A 161 2.73 -3.49 -15.51
C ASN A 161 4.01 -3.13 -16.27
N SER A 162 4.49 -4.03 -17.14
CA SER A 162 5.65 -3.76 -18.00
C SER A 162 5.44 -2.52 -18.87
N LEU A 163 4.26 -2.37 -19.47
CA LEU A 163 3.91 -1.18 -20.26
C LEU A 163 3.95 0.09 -19.42
N LEU A 164 3.33 0.07 -18.23
CA LEU A 164 3.31 1.23 -17.32
C LEU A 164 4.72 1.62 -16.86
N ARG A 165 5.59 0.65 -16.57
CA ARG A 165 7.00 0.91 -16.24
C ARG A 165 7.73 1.61 -17.38
N VAL A 166 7.51 1.17 -18.63
CA VAL A 166 8.10 1.82 -19.81
C VAL A 166 7.56 3.23 -20.00
N LEU A 167 6.24 3.43 -19.89
CA LEU A 167 5.64 4.76 -19.99
C LEU A 167 6.17 5.71 -18.90
N TRP A 168 6.35 5.19 -17.68
CA TRP A 168 6.95 5.95 -16.59
C TRP A 168 8.41 6.29 -16.85
N ALA A 169 9.22 5.32 -17.32
CA ALA A 169 10.61 5.54 -17.71
C ALA A 169 10.74 6.62 -18.79
N LEU A 170 9.91 6.57 -19.83
CA LEU A 170 9.87 7.57 -20.90
C LEU A 170 9.46 8.95 -20.39
N THR A 171 8.51 9.00 -19.45
CA THR A 171 8.07 10.25 -18.82
C THR A 171 9.22 10.86 -18.04
N LEU A 172 9.85 10.09 -17.15
CA LEU A 172 11.00 10.52 -16.38
C LEU A 172 12.17 10.96 -17.27
N SER A 173 12.47 10.23 -18.34
CA SER A 173 13.50 10.59 -19.33
C SER A 173 13.27 12.00 -19.89
N ARG A 174 12.02 12.34 -20.23
CA ARG A 174 11.68 13.68 -20.74
C ARG A 174 11.81 14.80 -19.70
N TYR A 175 11.47 14.53 -18.44
CA TYR A 175 11.54 15.53 -17.38
C TYR A 175 12.96 15.73 -16.85
N THR A 176 13.80 14.70 -16.91
CA THR A 176 15.17 14.73 -16.41
C THR A 176 16.17 15.16 -17.49
N GLY A 177 15.77 15.14 -18.76
CA GLY A 177 16.66 15.42 -19.89
C GLY A 177 17.64 14.28 -20.19
N HIS A 178 17.54 13.15 -19.48
CA HIS A 178 18.38 11.96 -19.68
C HIS A 178 17.66 10.99 -20.62
N THR A 179 18.14 10.86 -21.86
CA THR A 179 17.50 10.01 -22.88
C THR A 179 17.98 8.56 -22.84
N ASP A 180 19.16 8.32 -22.30
CA ASP A 180 19.86 7.05 -22.48
C ASP A 180 19.64 6.10 -21.29
N GLU A 181 19.50 6.63 -20.08
CA GLU A 181 19.32 5.85 -18.87
C GLU A 181 18.39 6.55 -17.88
N VAL A 182 17.45 5.80 -17.29
CA VAL A 182 16.56 6.26 -16.22
C VAL A 182 16.40 5.14 -15.19
N THR A 183 16.62 5.48 -13.93
CA THR A 183 16.48 4.59 -12.78
C THR A 183 15.33 5.05 -11.90
N PHE A 184 14.47 4.12 -11.49
CA PHE A 184 13.41 4.37 -10.52
C PHE A 184 13.09 3.11 -9.73
N GLY A 185 12.63 3.29 -8.49
CA GLY A 185 12.11 2.20 -7.67
C GLY A 185 10.80 1.69 -8.22
N VAL A 186 10.58 0.39 -8.10
CA VAL A 186 9.31 -0.26 -8.45
C VAL A 186 8.78 -0.97 -7.21
N LEU A 187 7.49 -0.80 -6.94
CA LEU A 187 6.73 -1.52 -5.91
C LEU A 187 6.06 -2.76 -6.52
#